data_AF-A0AAV0M0V7-F1
#
_entry.id   AF-A0AAV0M0V7-F1
#
_cell.length_a   1.000
_cell.length_b   1.000
_cell.length_c   1.000
_cell.angle_alpha   90.00
_cell.angle_beta   90.00
_cell.angle_gamma   90.00
#
_symmetry.space_group_name_H-M   'P 1'
#
loop_
_entity.id
_entity.type
_entity.pdbx_description
1 polymer ?
#
loop_
_entity_poly.entity_id
_entity_poly.type
_entity_poly.pdbx_seq_one_letter_code
_entity_poly.pdbx_strand_id
1 'polypeptide(L)'
;MRTFTYGNDILQQGPTRSATNFTSLKRLADFKLNLQTMVTSPEWMESPYSKLLGGMAAMEVINDRSFWSDCIVIIRLTSPLLRALNVVSSQKRGAMGYVLAAIYRAKEAIRRELTKSEEYMVYWNIIDERWQLQKHLPIQAAGFFLNPKFFYGSGGELQIPTSKMLDCIERLVPELPDPEVQDKTAGELNLYKSAAGDLGRKMAVRTRETMLPGKQPASYLFR
;
A
#
# COMPACT_ATOMS: atom_id res chain seq x y z
N MET A 1 -15.41 -9.65 28.15
CA MET A 1 -14.81 -9.22 26.86
C MET A 1 -15.81 -9.04 25.74
N ARG A 2 -16.50 -10.09 25.25
CA ARG A 2 -17.44 -9.98 24.10
C ARG A 2 -18.51 -8.88 24.23
N THR A 3 -19.07 -8.69 25.43
CA THR A 3 -20.03 -7.61 25.70
C THR A 3 -19.44 -6.22 25.45
N PHE A 4 -18.18 -6.01 25.85
CA PHE A 4 -17.49 -4.73 25.70
C PHE A 4 -16.99 -4.50 24.26
N THR A 5 -16.75 -5.56 23.48
CA THR A 5 -16.36 -5.45 22.06
C THR A 5 -17.57 -5.51 21.10
N TYR A 6 -18.80 -5.47 21.62
CA TYR A 6 -20.04 -5.61 20.82
C TYR A 6 -20.08 -6.89 19.98
N GLY A 7 -19.53 -7.99 20.51
CA GLY A 7 -19.44 -9.28 19.82
C GLY A 7 -18.33 -9.37 18.77
N ASN A 8 -17.57 -8.30 18.54
CA ASN A 8 -16.46 -8.32 17.59
C ASN A 8 -15.22 -8.97 18.22
N ASP A 9 -14.50 -9.74 17.40
CA ASP A 9 -13.22 -10.32 17.78
C ASP A 9 -12.08 -9.32 17.63
N ILE A 10 -11.15 -9.34 18.59
CA ILE A 10 -9.91 -8.53 18.55
C ILE A 10 -8.94 -9.13 17.54
N LEU A 11 -8.88 -10.47 17.45
CA LEU A 11 -8.05 -11.17 16.50
C LEU A 11 -8.67 -11.06 15.12
N GLN A 12 -7.98 -10.37 14.21
CA GLN A 12 -8.40 -10.24 12.82
C GLN A 12 -7.37 -10.92 11.91
N GLN A 13 -7.82 -11.94 11.18
CA GLN A 13 -6.99 -12.63 10.21
C GLN A 13 -6.55 -11.67 9.09
N GLY A 14 -5.24 -11.55 8.89
CA GLY A 14 -4.64 -10.84 7.78
C GLY A 14 -4.35 -11.76 6.60
N PRO A 15 -3.94 -11.19 5.44
CA PRO A 15 -3.57 -11.96 4.25
C PRO A 15 -2.35 -12.86 4.47
N THR A 16 -1.54 -12.59 5.50
CA THR A 16 -0.40 -13.41 5.92
C THR A 16 -0.40 -13.53 7.45
N ARG A 17 0.28 -14.56 7.98
CA ARG A 17 0.45 -14.73 9.44
C ARG A 17 1.06 -13.48 10.09
N SER A 18 2.04 -12.85 9.45
CA SER A 18 2.65 -11.62 9.96
C SER A 18 1.67 -10.43 9.91
N ALA A 19 0.86 -10.32 8.87
CA ALA A 19 -0.16 -9.28 8.77
C ALA A 19 -1.27 -9.43 9.82
N THR A 20 -1.59 -10.67 10.24
CA THR A 20 -2.56 -10.94 11.31
C THR A 20 -2.19 -10.23 12.61
N ASN A 21 -0.92 -10.25 13.00
CA ASN A 21 -0.47 -9.60 14.23
C ASN A 21 -0.73 -8.09 14.20
N PHE A 22 -0.32 -7.41 13.13
CA PHE A 22 -0.51 -5.96 13.00
C PHE A 22 -1.98 -5.56 12.81
N THR A 23 -2.77 -6.39 12.12
CA THR A 23 -4.21 -6.15 11.94
C THR A 23 -4.94 -6.33 13.28
N SER A 24 -4.56 -7.33 14.07
CA SER A 24 -5.10 -7.55 15.41
C SER A 24 -4.67 -6.46 16.41
N LEU A 25 -3.43 -5.97 16.31
CA LEU A 25 -2.96 -4.83 17.12
C LEU A 25 -3.78 -3.57 16.80
N LYS A 26 -4.07 -3.32 15.52
CA LYS A 26 -4.94 -2.22 15.12
C LYS A 26 -6.34 -2.37 15.72
N ARG A 27 -6.93 -3.55 15.63
CA ARG A 27 -8.23 -3.85 16.25
C ARG A 27 -8.22 -3.69 17.76
N LEU A 28 -7.15 -4.10 18.42
CA LEU A 28 -6.97 -3.91 19.86
C LEU A 28 -7.00 -2.41 20.21
N ALA A 29 -6.30 -1.57 19.45
CA ALA A 29 -6.31 -0.12 19.63
C ALA A 29 -7.68 0.51 19.35
N ASP A 30 -8.41 0.03 18.35
CA ASP A 30 -9.79 0.49 18.06
C ASP A 30 -10.73 0.23 19.25
N PHE A 31 -10.47 -0.83 20.03
CA PHE A 31 -11.23 -1.18 21.25
C PHE A 31 -10.62 -0.64 22.55
N LYS A 32 -9.59 0.22 22.50
CA LYS A 32 -8.89 0.73 23.70
C LYS A 32 -9.84 1.14 24.82
N LEU A 33 -10.76 2.06 24.55
CA LEU A 33 -11.67 2.60 25.58
C LEU A 33 -12.56 1.50 26.15
N ASN A 34 -13.09 0.63 25.30
CA ASN A 34 -13.94 -0.47 25.71
C ASN A 34 -13.19 -1.47 26.61
N LEU A 35 -11.92 -1.73 26.29
CA LEU A 35 -11.06 -2.60 27.09
C LEU A 35 -10.72 -1.96 28.44
N GLN A 36 -10.46 -0.65 28.47
CA GLN A 36 -10.26 0.11 29.71
C GLN A 36 -11.49 0.07 30.61
N THR A 37 -12.69 0.25 30.04
CA THR A 37 -13.95 0.08 30.77
C THR A 37 -14.12 -1.36 31.25
N MET A 38 -13.78 -2.35 30.44
CA MET A 38 -13.86 -3.76 30.83
C MET A 38 -13.00 -4.05 32.06
N VAL A 39 -11.71 -3.67 32.06
CA VAL A 39 -10.80 -4.04 33.16
C VAL A 39 -11.01 -3.23 34.44
N THR A 40 -11.84 -2.19 34.39
CA THR A 40 -12.23 -1.38 35.57
C THR A 40 -13.67 -1.63 36.01
N SER A 41 -14.40 -2.51 35.31
CA SER A 41 -15.79 -2.84 35.61
C SER A 41 -15.93 -3.68 36.89
N PRO A 42 -17.04 -3.53 37.65
CA PRO A 42 -17.34 -4.38 38.80
C PRO A 42 -17.30 -5.88 38.44
N GLU A 43 -17.84 -6.24 37.27
CA GLU A 43 -17.89 -7.63 36.80
C GLU A 43 -16.48 -8.22 36.59
N TRP A 44 -15.52 -7.40 36.16
CA TRP A 44 -14.12 -7.82 36.07
C TRP A 44 -13.47 -7.94 37.44
N MET A 45 -13.71 -6.98 38.34
CA MET A 45 -13.10 -6.99 39.68
C MET A 45 -13.58 -8.18 40.53
N GLU A 46 -14.83 -8.61 40.34
CA GLU A 46 -15.40 -9.78 41.02
C GLU A 46 -14.98 -11.12 40.39
N SER A 47 -14.54 -11.10 39.13
CA SER A 47 -14.14 -12.30 38.38
C SER A 47 -12.89 -12.97 38.99
N PRO A 48 -12.80 -14.32 39.02
CA PRO A 48 -11.60 -15.01 39.47
C PRO A 48 -10.38 -14.71 38.59
N TYR A 49 -10.60 -14.35 37.31
CA TYR A 49 -9.54 -14.07 36.36
C TYR A 49 -8.77 -12.78 36.65
N SER A 50 -9.40 -11.77 37.27
CA SER A 50 -8.73 -10.51 37.60
C SER A 50 -7.65 -10.69 38.68
N LYS A 51 -7.81 -11.69 39.54
CA LYS A 51 -6.89 -12.03 40.64
C LYS A 51 -5.71 -12.90 40.18
N LEU A 52 -5.77 -13.45 38.97
CA LEU A 52 -4.64 -14.20 38.40
C LEU A 52 -3.54 -13.23 37.98
N LEU A 53 -2.28 -13.70 38.02
CA LEU A 53 -1.12 -12.91 37.57
C LEU A 53 -1.32 -12.33 36.17
N GLY A 54 -1.87 -13.11 35.23
CA GLY A 54 -2.17 -12.65 33.89
C GLY A 54 -3.28 -11.59 33.82
N GLY A 55 -4.28 -11.65 34.71
CA GLY A 55 -5.35 -10.66 34.77
C GLY A 55 -4.89 -9.32 35.32
N MET A 56 -4.07 -9.35 36.38
CA MET A 56 -3.44 -8.15 36.95
C MET A 56 -2.52 -7.48 35.92
N ALA A 57 -1.65 -8.26 35.26
CA ALA A 57 -0.77 -7.74 34.22
C ALA A 57 -1.55 -7.15 33.03
N ALA A 58 -2.64 -7.80 32.60
CA ALA A 58 -3.50 -7.28 31.53
C ALA A 58 -4.15 -5.95 31.92
N MET A 59 -4.63 -5.81 33.16
CA MET A 59 -5.21 -4.57 33.66
C MET A 59 -4.18 -3.43 33.70
N GLU A 60 -2.95 -3.72 34.12
CA GLU A 60 -1.85 -2.75 34.13
C GLU A 60 -1.53 -2.27 32.70
N VAL A 61 -1.31 -3.20 31.77
CA VAL A 61 -1.00 -2.89 30.36
C VAL A 61 -2.15 -2.13 29.68
N ILE A 62 -3.41 -2.53 29.89
CA ILE A 62 -4.58 -1.88 29.29
C ILE A 62 -4.78 -0.44 29.82
N ASN A 63 -4.37 -0.16 31.05
CA ASN A 63 -4.46 1.19 31.62
C ASN A 63 -3.20 2.04 31.39
N ASP A 64 -2.09 1.44 30.97
CA ASP A 64 -0.85 2.15 30.67
C ASP A 64 -0.99 3.03 29.42
N ARG A 65 -0.74 4.33 29.59
CA ARG A 65 -0.77 5.31 28.51
C ARG A 65 0.37 5.10 27.52
N SER A 66 1.54 4.68 27.98
CA SER A 66 2.73 4.52 27.14
C SER A 66 2.56 3.35 26.17
N PHE A 67 2.07 2.20 26.66
CA PHE A 67 1.66 1.07 25.82
C PHE A 67 0.77 1.49 24.62
N TRP A 68 -0.27 2.28 24.86
CA TRP A 68 -1.16 2.71 23.77
C TRP A 68 -0.50 3.72 22.83
N SER A 69 0.37 4.59 23.34
CA SER A 69 1.16 5.49 22.51
C SER A 69 2.03 4.71 21.53
N ASP A 70 2.73 3.68 22.03
CA ASP A 70 3.57 2.81 21.23
C ASP A 70 2.76 2.01 20.20
N CYS A 71 1.59 1.48 20.61
CA CYS A 71 0.67 0.82 19.69
C CYS A 71 0.27 1.74 18.52
N ILE A 72 -0.05 3.00 18.79
CA ILE A 72 -0.42 3.98 17.76
C ILE A 72 0.74 4.19 16.78
N VAL A 73 1.97 4.36 17.28
CA VAL A 73 3.16 4.51 16.43
C VAL A 73 3.33 3.28 15.53
N ILE A 74 3.29 2.07 16.10
CA ILE A 74 3.41 0.81 15.35
C ILE A 74 2.32 0.72 14.28
N ILE A 75 1.07 1.05 14.61
CA ILE A 75 -0.06 1.02 13.67
C ILE A 75 0.16 2.00 12.52
N ARG A 76 0.66 3.20 12.80
CA ARG A 76 0.90 4.22 11.76
C ARG A 76 2.05 3.84 10.82
N LEU A 77 3.09 3.18 11.34
CA LEU A 77 4.19 2.63 10.53
C LEU A 77 3.76 1.42 9.68
N THR A 78 2.92 0.54 10.23
CA THR A 78 2.57 -0.74 9.59
C THR A 78 1.33 -0.68 8.71
N SER A 79 0.36 0.19 9.00
CA SER A 79 -0.87 0.32 8.21
C SER A 79 -0.63 0.61 6.72
N PRO A 80 0.32 1.48 6.33
CA PRO A 80 0.64 1.70 4.92
C PRO A 80 1.19 0.44 4.23
N LEU A 81 2.01 -0.36 4.94
CA LEU A 81 2.54 -1.62 4.44
C LEU A 81 1.44 -2.68 4.27
N LEU A 82 0.51 -2.77 5.22
CA LEU A 82 -0.67 -3.65 5.11
C LEU A 82 -1.55 -3.27 3.91
N ARG A 83 -1.73 -1.97 3.65
CA ARG A 83 -2.44 -1.50 2.45
C ARG A 83 -1.70 -1.88 1.17
N ALA A 84 -0.37 -1.72 1.12
CA ALA A 84 0.42 -2.14 -0.03
C ALA A 84 0.33 -3.65 -0.26
N LEU A 85 0.41 -4.45 0.80
CA LEU A 85 0.23 -5.90 0.73
C LEU A 85 -1.14 -6.28 0.15
N ASN A 86 -2.22 -5.62 0.58
CA ASN A 86 -3.55 -5.86 0.02
C ASN A 86 -3.64 -5.54 -1.48
N VAL A 87 -2.90 -4.53 -1.96
CA VAL A 87 -2.82 -4.22 -3.40
C VAL A 87 -2.14 -5.36 -4.15
N VAL A 88 -1.02 -5.88 -3.62
CA VAL A 88 -0.30 -7.02 -4.21
C VAL A 88 -1.14 -8.29 -4.21
N SER A 89 -1.85 -8.57 -3.13
CA SER A 89 -2.68 -9.78 -3.00
C SER A 89 -3.99 -9.72 -3.78
N SER A 90 -4.37 -8.57 -4.34
CA SER A 90 -5.62 -8.44 -5.09
C SER A 90 -5.50 -9.12 -6.47
N GLN A 91 -6.13 -10.29 -6.65
CA GLN A 91 -6.12 -11.04 -7.92
C GLN A 91 -6.78 -10.30 -9.09
N LYS A 92 -7.59 -9.27 -8.80
CA LYS A 92 -8.22 -8.41 -9.79
C LYS A 92 -7.35 -7.17 -9.95
N ARG A 93 -6.47 -7.07 -10.95
CA ARG A 93 -6.05 -5.83 -11.66
C ARG A 93 -4.75 -6.02 -12.47
N GLY A 94 -4.58 -5.23 -13.54
CA GLY A 94 -3.27 -4.84 -14.08
C GLY A 94 -2.48 -4.04 -13.03
N ALA A 95 -2.07 -4.73 -11.97
CA ALA A 95 -1.77 -4.18 -10.66
C ALA A 95 -0.36 -3.58 -10.55
N MET A 96 0.53 -3.86 -11.51
CA MET A 96 1.96 -3.58 -11.36
C MET A 96 2.26 -2.10 -11.09
N GLY A 97 1.59 -1.16 -11.79
CA GLY A 97 1.72 0.27 -11.48
C GLY A 97 1.14 0.67 -10.14
N TYR A 98 0.02 0.07 -9.72
CA TYR A 98 -0.58 0.34 -8.41
C TYR A 98 0.27 -0.18 -7.25
N VAL A 99 0.98 -1.29 -7.45
CA VAL A 99 1.89 -1.83 -6.43
C VAL A 99 3.04 -0.84 -6.21
N LEU A 100 3.67 -0.33 -7.26
CA LEU A 100 4.75 0.65 -7.12
C LEU A 100 4.27 1.92 -6.40
N ALA A 101 3.09 2.43 -6.77
CA ALA A 101 2.46 3.55 -6.10
C ALA A 101 2.20 3.27 -4.60
N ALA A 102 1.76 2.05 -4.27
CA ALA A 102 1.47 1.67 -2.89
C ALA A 102 2.72 1.56 -2.02
N ILE A 103 3.82 1.00 -2.57
CA ILE A 103 5.12 0.97 -1.88
C ILE A 103 5.62 2.40 -1.64
N TYR A 104 5.57 3.26 -2.65
CA TYR A 104 6.00 4.65 -2.50
C TYR A 104 5.19 5.40 -1.43
N ARG A 105 3.85 5.27 -1.47
CA ARG A 105 2.97 5.86 -0.44
C ARG A 105 3.24 5.29 0.95
N ALA A 106 3.66 4.04 1.06
CA ALA A 106 4.05 3.46 2.34
C ALA A 106 5.34 4.07 2.87
N LYS A 107 6.36 4.25 2.01
CA LYS A 107 7.60 4.94 2.34
C LYS A 107 7.35 6.38 2.79
N GLU A 108 6.55 7.14 2.05
CA GLU A 108 6.19 8.52 2.43
C GLU A 108 5.39 8.60 3.73
N ALA A 109 4.47 7.65 3.98
CA ALA A 109 3.75 7.60 5.24
C ALA A 109 4.70 7.36 6.43
N ILE A 110 5.68 6.46 6.28
CA ILE A 110 6.70 6.21 7.31
C ILE A 110 7.54 7.46 7.56
N ARG A 111 7.96 8.18 6.50
CA ARG A 111 8.72 9.44 6.60
C ARG A 111 7.94 10.56 7.31
N ARG A 112 6.60 10.55 7.21
CA ARG A 112 5.75 11.52 7.92
C ARG A 112 5.65 11.21 9.41
N GLU A 113 5.68 9.94 9.79
CA GLU A 113 5.65 9.53 11.19
C GLU A 113 7.02 9.63 11.87
N LEU A 114 8.09 9.28 11.15
CA LEU A 114 9.47 9.37 11.61
C LEU A 114 10.13 10.52 10.87
N THR A 115 10.28 11.68 11.52
CA THR A 115 10.75 12.89 10.86
C THR A 115 12.27 12.92 10.64
N LYS A 116 13.02 12.10 11.38
CA LYS A 116 14.47 12.03 11.27
C LYS A 116 14.90 11.03 10.20
N SER A 117 15.85 11.44 9.38
CA SER A 117 16.35 10.61 8.28
C SER A 117 16.93 9.29 8.77
N GLU A 118 17.71 9.29 9.86
CA GLU A 118 18.26 8.04 10.40
C GLU A 118 17.17 7.03 10.81
N GLU A 119 15.98 7.48 11.21
CA GLU A 119 14.90 6.62 11.69
C GLU A 119 14.12 6.01 10.52
N TYR A 120 13.60 6.82 9.60
CA TYR A 120 12.81 6.29 8.47
C TYR A 120 13.66 5.55 7.44
N MET A 121 14.94 5.87 7.31
CA MET A 121 15.83 5.20 6.36
C MET A 121 16.03 3.72 6.69
N VAL A 122 16.01 3.34 7.98
CA VAL A 122 16.06 1.92 8.38
C VAL A 122 14.88 1.15 7.77
N TYR A 123 13.67 1.69 7.87
CA TYR A 123 12.49 1.07 7.28
C TYR A 123 12.52 1.10 5.76
N TRP A 124 12.96 2.20 5.16
CA TRP A 124 13.09 2.32 3.70
C TRP A 124 14.08 1.30 3.15
N ASN A 125 15.21 1.10 3.80
CA ASN A 125 16.21 0.12 3.40
C ASN A 125 15.65 -1.30 3.50
N ILE A 126 14.94 -1.64 4.58
CA ILE A 126 14.27 -2.94 4.70
C ILE A 126 13.25 -3.14 3.58
N ILE A 127 12.44 -2.11 3.28
CA ILE A 127 11.46 -2.17 2.19
C ILE A 127 12.19 -2.38 0.86
N ASP A 128 13.22 -1.59 0.58
CA ASP A 128 13.96 -1.62 -0.67
C ASP A 128 14.67 -2.96 -0.85
N GLU A 129 15.36 -3.49 0.15
CA GLU A 129 15.99 -4.82 0.10
C GLU A 129 14.98 -5.91 -0.20
N ARG A 130 13.84 -5.92 0.51
CA ARG A 130 12.77 -6.90 0.28
C ARG A 130 12.11 -6.72 -1.09
N TRP A 131 12.08 -5.50 -1.59
CA TRP A 131 11.54 -5.14 -2.88
C TRP A 131 12.48 -5.51 -4.03
N GLN A 132 13.79 -5.29 -3.91
CA GLN A 132 14.80 -5.66 -4.91
C GLN A 132 14.89 -7.18 -5.13
N LEU A 133 14.55 -7.98 -4.11
CA LEU A 133 14.40 -9.43 -4.27
C LEU A 133 13.25 -9.83 -5.21
N GLN A 134 12.32 -8.91 -5.52
CA GLN A 134 11.23 -9.14 -6.48
C GLN A 134 11.70 -8.77 -7.90
N LYS A 135 11.80 -9.77 -8.79
CA LYS A 135 12.34 -9.68 -10.17
C LYS A 135 11.52 -8.82 -11.16
N HIS A 136 10.56 -8.02 -10.68
CA HIS A 136 9.56 -7.32 -11.51
C HIS A 136 9.71 -5.79 -11.52
N LEU A 137 10.84 -5.25 -11.08
CA LEU A 137 11.02 -3.80 -10.98
C LEU A 137 10.81 -3.04 -12.32
N PRO A 138 11.32 -3.51 -13.48
CA PRO A 138 11.07 -2.85 -14.76
C PRO A 138 9.58 -2.88 -15.16
N ILE A 139 8.89 -4.01 -14.98
CA ILE A 139 7.47 -4.12 -15.36
C ILE A 139 6.54 -3.32 -14.44
N GLN A 140 6.93 -3.13 -13.18
CA GLN A 140 6.24 -2.27 -12.23
C GLN A 140 6.44 -0.79 -12.55
N ALA A 141 7.68 -0.39 -12.85
CA ALA A 141 8.00 0.96 -13.32
C ALA A 141 7.25 1.28 -14.61
N ALA A 142 7.24 0.34 -15.56
CA ALA A 142 6.49 0.46 -16.80
C ALA A 142 4.98 0.55 -16.58
N GLY A 143 4.43 -0.33 -15.75
CA GLY A 143 3.01 -0.32 -15.41
C GLY A 143 2.58 0.94 -14.66
N PHE A 144 3.47 1.57 -13.89
CA PHE A 144 3.21 2.86 -13.26
C PHE A 144 3.24 3.98 -14.31
N PHE A 145 4.27 4.02 -15.14
CA PHE A 145 4.46 5.02 -16.18
C PHE A 145 3.31 5.02 -17.21
N LEU A 146 2.87 3.85 -17.65
CA LEU A 146 1.77 3.70 -18.59
C LEU A 146 0.37 3.82 -17.98
N ASN A 147 0.26 4.03 -16.67
CA ASN A 147 -1.04 4.24 -16.03
C ASN A 147 -1.44 5.71 -16.15
N PRO A 148 -2.51 6.05 -16.91
CA PRO A 148 -2.91 7.43 -17.13
C PRO A 148 -3.21 8.20 -15.84
N LYS A 149 -3.72 7.49 -14.82
CA LYS A 149 -3.97 8.07 -13.49
C LYS A 149 -2.69 8.61 -12.85
N PHE A 150 -1.61 7.85 -12.92
CA PHE A 150 -0.36 8.21 -12.26
C PHE A 150 0.49 9.14 -13.14
N PHE A 151 0.47 8.93 -14.45
CA PHE A 151 1.27 9.71 -15.38
C PHE A 151 0.75 11.14 -15.57
N TYR A 152 -0.56 11.30 -15.80
CA TYR A 152 -1.17 12.63 -15.98
C TYR A 152 -1.78 13.22 -14.71
N GLY A 153 -1.76 12.46 -13.62
CA GLY A 153 -2.25 12.93 -12.33
C GLY A 153 -1.43 14.13 -11.86
N SER A 154 -2.09 15.21 -11.44
CA SER A 154 -1.46 16.45 -10.98
C SER A 154 -0.77 16.32 -9.61
N GLY A 155 -0.65 15.11 -9.07
CA GLY A 155 -0.32 14.84 -7.67
C GLY A 155 1.17 14.76 -7.33
N GLY A 156 2.08 14.82 -8.31
CA GLY A 156 3.53 14.78 -8.05
C GLY A 156 4.00 13.57 -7.24
N GLU A 157 3.19 12.51 -7.14
CA GLU A 157 3.40 11.44 -6.16
C GLU A 157 4.73 10.73 -6.41
N LEU A 158 5.03 10.36 -7.66
CA LEU A 158 6.28 9.70 -7.99
C LEU A 158 6.58 9.94 -9.47
N GLN A 159 7.76 10.48 -9.77
CA GLN A 159 8.22 10.58 -11.15
C GLN A 159 9.16 9.41 -11.46
N ILE A 160 8.69 8.52 -12.32
CA ILE A 160 9.51 7.44 -12.85
C ILE A 160 10.23 7.94 -14.10
N PRO A 161 11.57 7.88 -14.15
CA PRO A 161 12.32 8.25 -15.35
C PRO A 161 11.86 7.43 -16.55
N THR A 162 11.78 8.07 -17.73
CA THR A 162 11.43 7.37 -18.98
C THR A 162 12.34 6.18 -19.23
N SER A 163 13.63 6.26 -18.84
CA SER A 163 14.58 5.15 -18.97
C SER A 163 14.10 3.86 -18.30
N LYS A 164 13.47 3.93 -17.12
CA LYS A 164 12.96 2.74 -16.42
C LYS A 164 11.81 2.04 -17.16
N MET A 165 11.03 2.79 -17.94
CA MET A 165 10.05 2.23 -18.86
C MET A 165 10.75 1.57 -20.06
N LEU A 166 11.74 2.25 -20.65
CA LEU A 166 12.49 1.74 -21.80
C LEU A 166 13.26 0.46 -21.47
N ASP A 167 13.92 0.39 -20.31
CA ASP A 167 14.57 -0.82 -19.78
C ASP A 167 13.60 -2.03 -19.78
N CYS A 168 12.30 -1.78 -19.52
CA CYS A 168 11.28 -2.82 -19.54
C CYS A 168 10.89 -3.21 -20.96
N ILE A 169 10.79 -2.26 -21.89
CA ILE A 169 10.48 -2.54 -23.30
C ILE A 169 11.62 -3.34 -23.92
N GLU A 170 12.88 -2.93 -23.71
CA GLU A 170 14.09 -3.64 -24.16
C GLU A 170 14.10 -5.11 -23.70
N ARG A 171 13.62 -5.36 -22.49
CA ARG A 171 13.56 -6.71 -21.93
C ARG A 171 12.39 -7.54 -22.47
N LEU A 172 11.28 -6.92 -22.85
CA LEU A 172 10.03 -7.60 -23.24
C LEU A 172 9.81 -7.69 -24.75
N VAL A 173 10.48 -6.85 -25.53
CA VAL A 173 10.35 -6.75 -27.00
C VAL A 173 11.69 -7.15 -27.63
N PRO A 174 11.87 -8.43 -28.00
CA PRO A 174 13.12 -8.91 -28.58
C PRO A 174 13.50 -8.23 -29.90
N GLU A 175 12.51 -7.69 -30.61
CA GLU A 175 12.64 -6.98 -31.89
C GLU A 175 13.05 -5.52 -31.72
N LEU A 176 13.14 -5.00 -30.49
CA LEU A 176 13.51 -3.60 -30.24
C LEU A 176 14.88 -3.17 -30.81
N PRO A 177 15.88 -4.04 -31.04
CA PRO A 177 17.09 -3.64 -31.76
C PRO A 177 16.84 -3.20 -33.22
N ASP A 178 15.69 -3.54 -33.81
CA ASP A 178 15.28 -3.07 -35.13
C ASP A 178 14.97 -1.56 -35.11
N PRO A 179 15.68 -0.74 -35.92
CA PRO A 179 15.43 0.69 -36.00
C PRO A 179 13.95 1.07 -36.26
N GLU A 180 13.23 0.29 -37.07
CA GLU A 180 11.82 0.58 -37.37
C GLU A 180 10.93 0.41 -36.12
N VAL A 181 11.24 -0.58 -35.28
CA VAL A 181 10.53 -0.83 -34.02
C VAL A 181 10.89 0.24 -32.99
N GLN A 182 12.14 0.72 -32.96
CA GLN A 182 12.57 1.83 -32.10
C GLN A 182 11.83 3.13 -32.44
N ASP A 183 11.78 3.48 -33.72
CA ASP A 183 11.14 4.72 -34.19
C ASP A 183 9.64 4.70 -33.90
N LYS A 184 8.96 3.57 -34.14
CA LYS A 184 7.55 3.39 -33.76
C LYS A 184 7.34 3.53 -32.26
N THR A 185 8.16 2.87 -31.45
CA THR A 185 8.08 2.94 -29.98
C THR A 185 8.28 4.36 -29.47
N ALA A 186 9.25 5.10 -30.03
CA ALA A 186 9.50 6.50 -29.70
C ALA A 186 8.31 7.40 -30.10
N GLY A 187 7.73 7.16 -31.29
CA GLY A 187 6.53 7.84 -31.77
C GLY A 187 5.34 7.66 -30.83
N GLU A 188 4.98 6.41 -30.51
CA GLU A 188 3.89 6.07 -29.58
C GLU A 188 4.12 6.65 -28.19
N LEU A 189 5.35 6.61 -27.69
CA LEU A 189 5.70 7.18 -26.40
C LEU A 189 5.52 8.70 -26.38
N ASN A 190 5.83 9.40 -27.48
CA ASN A 190 5.62 10.83 -27.60
C ASN A 190 4.14 11.18 -27.67
N LEU A 191 3.32 10.39 -28.38
CA LEU A 191 1.87 10.54 -28.41
C LEU A 191 1.26 10.38 -27.02
N TYR A 192 1.69 9.36 -26.28
CA TYR A 192 1.28 9.18 -24.90
C TYR A 192 1.73 10.37 -24.04
N LYS A 193 3.01 10.75 -24.02
CA LYS A 193 3.50 11.86 -23.18
C LYS A 193 2.75 13.18 -23.41
N SER A 194 2.39 13.46 -24.66
CA SER A 194 1.68 14.69 -25.06
C SER A 194 0.15 14.60 -24.91
N ALA A 195 -0.39 13.45 -24.51
CA ALA A 195 -1.82 13.15 -24.56
C ALA A 195 -2.43 13.48 -25.94
N ALA A 196 -1.72 13.21 -27.03
CA ALA A 196 -2.16 13.51 -28.38
C ALA A 196 -3.23 12.50 -28.86
N GLY A 197 -3.96 12.88 -29.92
CA GLY A 197 -4.98 12.03 -30.53
C GLY A 197 -6.12 11.66 -29.58
N ASP A 198 -6.45 10.37 -29.54
CA ASP A 198 -7.59 9.85 -28.78
C ASP A 198 -7.40 9.93 -27.25
N LEU A 199 -6.15 9.95 -26.80
CA LEU A 199 -5.79 10.10 -25.39
C LEU A 199 -6.12 11.50 -24.85
N GLY A 200 -6.12 12.52 -25.72
CA GLY A 200 -6.43 13.91 -25.38
C GLY A 200 -7.91 14.26 -25.41
N ARG A 201 -8.78 13.35 -25.89
CA ARG A 201 -10.22 13.61 -25.95
C ARG A 201 -10.79 13.84 -24.55
N LYS A 202 -11.73 14.79 -24.43
CA LYS A 202 -12.39 15.14 -23.15
C LYS A 202 -12.94 13.93 -22.39
N MET A 203 -13.44 12.92 -23.10
CA MET A 203 -13.90 11.66 -22.50
C MET A 203 -12.73 10.89 -21.85
N ALA A 204 -11.65 10.65 -22.59
CA ALA A 204 -10.46 9.94 -22.10
C ALA A 204 -9.85 10.66 -20.89
N VAL A 205 -9.71 11.99 -20.96
CA VAL A 205 -9.23 12.83 -19.86
C VAL A 205 -10.11 12.69 -18.61
N ARG A 206 -11.44 12.68 -18.76
CA ARG A 206 -12.37 12.51 -17.63
C ARG A 206 -12.27 11.12 -16.99
N THR A 207 -12.03 10.08 -17.79
CA THR A 207 -12.03 8.68 -17.32
C THR A 207 -10.68 8.18 -16.82
N ARG A 208 -9.58 8.92 -17.06
CA ARG A 208 -8.21 8.48 -16.73
C ARG A 208 -7.99 8.17 -15.25
N GLU A 209 -8.74 8.82 -14.36
CA GLU A 209 -8.65 8.65 -12.90
C GLU A 209 -9.47 7.47 -12.36
N THR A 210 -10.51 7.06 -13.12
CA THR A 210 -11.55 6.13 -12.68
C THR A 210 -11.48 4.78 -13.37
N MET A 211 -10.92 4.72 -14.59
CA MET A 211 -10.76 3.46 -15.32
C MET A 211 -9.50 2.71 -14.89
N LEU A 212 -9.64 1.40 -14.70
CA LEU A 212 -8.53 0.52 -14.36
C LEU A 212 -7.74 0.13 -15.63
N PRO A 213 -6.39 0.10 -15.59
CA PRO A 213 -5.57 -0.46 -16.66
C PRO A 213 -5.99 -1.90 -16.95
N GLY A 214 -6.26 -2.21 -18.22
CA GLY A 214 -6.74 -3.53 -18.67
C GLY A 214 -8.27 -3.69 -18.74
N LYS A 215 -9.06 -2.68 -18.38
CA LYS A 215 -10.50 -2.60 -18.69
C LYS A 215 -10.83 -1.64 -19.83
N GLN A 216 -9.81 -1.08 -20.49
CA GLN A 216 -10.03 -0.44 -21.78
C GLN A 216 -10.61 -1.50 -22.71
N PRO A 217 -11.78 -1.29 -23.34
CA PRO A 217 -12.13 -2.10 -24.48
C PRO A 217 -11.02 -1.86 -25.49
N ALA A 218 -10.25 -2.92 -25.78
CA ALA A 218 -9.10 -2.93 -26.69
C ALA A 218 -9.46 -2.51 -28.13
N SER A 219 -10.67 -2.01 -28.38
CA SER A 219 -11.19 -1.57 -29.66
C SER A 219 -10.87 -0.12 -30.03
N TYR A 220 -10.19 0.65 -29.17
CA TYR A 220 -9.93 2.09 -29.44
C TYR A 220 -8.47 2.52 -29.41
N LEU A 221 -7.51 1.60 -29.18
CA LEU A 221 -6.09 1.95 -29.12
C LEU A 221 -5.27 1.48 -30.32
N PHE A 222 -5.85 0.70 -31.22
CA PHE A 222 -5.20 0.29 -32.47
C PHE A 222 -6.23 0.30 -33.61
N ARG A 223 -6.45 1.47 -34.19
CA ARG A 223 -6.93 1.62 -35.57
C ARG A 223 -6.28 2.83 -36.20
#